data_AF-A0A9E6BGV0-F1
#
_entry.id   AF-A0A9E6BGV0-F1
#
_cell.length_a   1.000
_cell.length_b   1.000
_cell.length_c   1.000
_cell.angle_alpha   90.00
_cell.angle_beta   90.00
_cell.angle_gamma   90.00
#
_symmetry.space_group_name_H-M   'P 1'
#
loop_
_entity.id
_entity.type
_entity.pdbx_description
1 polymer ?
#
loop_
_entity_poly.entity_id
_entity_poly.type
_entity_poly.pdbx_seq_one_letter_code
_entity_poly.pdbx_strand_id
1 'polypeptide(L)'
;MKQGYSIKSLVNILAIVLLAFFVSGCLGDTFLKNPEQGQTSGIQSKSRKTTAVYYDFEDILIPMELKVVKDRTVVISTPGFTSGIITLKGRVERRSLFNFFSNNMQKDNWNVISQIKSPGTTIMVFQKTSRTAVITIRDEQLYTYVEVGVAPTVAGETGLSGSSLLE
;
A
#
# COMPACT_ATOMS: atom_id res chain seq x y z
N MET A 1 -14.19 31.39 50.17
CA MET A 1 -13.76 29.98 50.26
C MET A 1 -13.32 29.52 48.87
N LYS A 2 -12.02 29.27 48.63
CA LYS A 2 -11.51 28.74 47.36
C LYS A 2 -10.91 27.37 47.64
N GLN A 3 -11.62 26.32 47.21
CA GLN A 3 -11.20 24.93 47.39
C GLN A 3 -10.18 24.60 46.29
N GLY A 4 -8.90 24.51 46.68
CA GLY A 4 -7.83 24.11 45.77
C GLY A 4 -7.89 22.60 45.55
N TYR A 5 -8.34 22.16 44.39
CA TYR A 5 -8.27 20.74 44.01
C TYR A 5 -6.81 20.36 43.74
N SER A 6 -6.32 19.38 44.49
CA SER A 6 -4.95 18.87 44.35
C SER A 6 -4.75 18.25 42.98
N ILE A 7 -3.60 18.52 42.34
CA ILE A 7 -3.23 18.02 41.00
C ILE A 7 -3.41 16.50 40.89
N LYS A 8 -3.15 15.76 41.97
CA LYS A 8 -3.37 14.31 42.05
C LYS A 8 -4.85 13.93 41.91
N SER A 9 -5.75 14.74 42.47
CA SER A 9 -7.20 14.57 42.34
C SER A 9 -7.67 14.87 40.92
N LEU A 10 -7.10 15.87 40.24
CA LEU A 10 -7.41 16.17 38.84
C LEU A 10 -6.94 15.06 37.89
N VAL A 11 -5.74 14.53 38.09
CA VAL A 11 -5.20 13.40 37.29
C VAL A 11 -6.04 12.15 37.46
N ASN A 12 -6.49 11.85 38.69
CA ASN A 12 -7.32 10.68 38.94
C ASN A 12 -8.74 10.83 38.35
N ILE A 13 -9.32 12.02 38.43
CA ILE A 13 -10.61 12.32 37.77
C ILE A 13 -10.47 12.20 36.24
N LEU A 14 -9.39 12.73 35.66
CA LEU A 14 -9.13 12.63 34.22
C LEU A 14 -8.96 11.18 33.76
N ALA A 15 -8.28 10.34 34.55
CA ALA A 15 -8.11 8.92 34.26
C ALA A 15 -9.45 8.15 34.29
N ILE A 16 -10.33 8.47 35.25
CA ILE A 16 -11.67 7.87 35.35
C ILE A 16 -12.56 8.28 34.16
N VAL A 17 -12.50 9.55 33.75
CA VAL A 17 -13.26 10.06 32.60
C VAL A 17 -12.77 9.41 31.29
N LEU A 18 -11.45 9.27 31.10
CA LEU A 18 -10.88 8.57 29.94
C LEU A 18 -11.30 7.09 29.90
N LEU A 19 -11.35 6.41 31.05
CA LEU A 19 -11.79 5.02 31.12
C LEU A 19 -13.28 4.85 30.77
N ALA A 20 -14.13 5.81 31.16
CA ALA A 20 -15.57 5.79 30.86
C ALA A 20 -15.87 5.97 29.36
N PHE A 21 -15.02 6.68 28.61
CA PHE A 21 -15.17 6.86 27.17
C PHE A 21 -14.98 5.58 26.35
N PHE A 22 -14.21 4.60 26.85
CA PHE A 22 -13.98 3.35 26.15
C PHE A 22 -15.13 2.33 26.21
N VAL A 23 -16.18 2.59 27.01
CA VAL A 23 -17.30 1.65 27.21
C VAL A 23 -18.52 1.98 26.34
N SER A 24 -18.54 3.11 25.62
CA SER A 24 -19.62 3.46 24.69
C SER A 24 -19.22 3.18 23.24
N GLY A 25 -19.33 1.91 22.83
CA GLY A 25 -18.97 1.50 21.48
C GLY A 25 -19.52 0.15 21.05
N CYS A 26 -20.78 -0.16 21.33
CA CYS A 26 -21.53 -1.23 20.67
C CYS A 26 -23.05 -0.94 20.74
N LEU A 27 -23.59 -0.30 19.69
CA LEU A 27 -25.01 -0.40 19.33
C LEU A 27 -25.03 -0.83 17.86
N GLY A 28 -25.25 -2.13 17.65
CA GLY A 28 -25.52 -2.70 16.34
C GLY A 28 -26.99 -2.51 16.03
N ASP A 29 -27.29 -1.79 14.94
CA ASP A 29 -28.64 -1.63 14.45
C ASP A 29 -28.83 -2.50 13.20
N THR A 30 -29.50 -3.62 13.41
CA THR A 30 -30.01 -4.51 12.37
C THR A 30 -31.32 -3.95 11.86
N PHE A 31 -31.30 -3.24 10.73
CA PHE A 31 -32.52 -2.93 9.98
C PHE A 31 -32.54 -3.66 8.63
N LEU A 32 -33.35 -4.71 8.59
CA LEU A 32 -33.77 -5.42 7.39
C LEU A 32 -34.84 -4.60 6.67
N LYS A 33 -34.62 -4.26 5.39
CA LYS A 33 -35.73 -4.13 4.43
C LYS A 33 -35.24 -4.34 2.99
N ASN A 34 -35.86 -5.32 2.34
CA ASN A 34 -35.87 -5.58 0.89
C ASN A 34 -37.24 -6.25 0.62
N PRO A 35 -37.80 -6.32 -0.61
CA PRO A 35 -37.46 -5.67 -1.88
C PRO A 35 -38.65 -4.92 -2.52
N GLU A 36 -38.39 -4.02 -3.47
CA GLU A 36 -39.32 -3.88 -4.61
C GLU A 36 -38.60 -3.44 -5.88
N GLN A 37 -38.96 -4.10 -6.96
CA GLN A 37 -38.34 -4.08 -8.28
C GLN A 37 -38.70 -2.80 -9.05
N GLY A 38 -37.69 -2.21 -9.68
CA GLY A 38 -37.86 -1.27 -10.80
C GLY A 38 -36.72 -1.51 -11.79
N GLN A 39 -37.01 -2.29 -12.84
CA GLN A 39 -36.07 -2.61 -13.92
C GLN A 39 -35.75 -1.37 -14.74
N THR A 40 -34.47 -1.04 -14.91
CA THR A 40 -33.95 -0.46 -16.15
C THR A 40 -32.51 -0.93 -16.34
N SER A 41 -32.26 -1.43 -17.54
CA SER A 41 -31.07 -2.14 -17.96
C SER A 41 -29.79 -1.30 -17.87
N GLY A 42 -28.79 -1.84 -17.18
CA GLY A 42 -27.40 -1.42 -17.23
C GLY A 42 -26.57 -2.49 -16.53
N ILE A 43 -25.68 -3.15 -17.27
CA ILE A 43 -24.90 -4.30 -16.83
C ILE A 43 -24.07 -3.92 -15.60
N GLN A 44 -24.57 -4.20 -14.40
CA GLN A 44 -23.83 -4.04 -13.16
C GLN A 44 -23.35 -5.42 -12.71
N SER A 45 -22.12 -5.74 -13.13
CA SER A 45 -21.37 -6.89 -12.64
C SER A 45 -21.31 -6.82 -11.11
N LYS A 46 -21.86 -7.86 -10.49
CA LYS A 46 -21.78 -8.16 -9.06
C LYS A 46 -20.33 -8.48 -8.71
N SER A 47 -19.49 -7.46 -8.52
CA SER A 47 -18.07 -7.68 -8.23
C SER A 47 -17.86 -7.97 -6.75
N ARG A 48 -17.47 -9.22 -6.49
CA ARG A 48 -16.75 -9.70 -5.30
C ARG A 48 -15.88 -8.60 -4.70
N LYS A 49 -15.99 -8.37 -3.38
CA LYS A 49 -15.12 -7.47 -2.59
C LYS A 49 -13.68 -7.63 -3.05
N THR A 50 -13.25 -6.74 -3.94
CA THR A 50 -11.92 -6.77 -4.53
C THR A 50 -10.99 -6.24 -3.43
N THR A 51 -9.84 -6.86 -3.22
CA THR A 51 -8.87 -6.45 -2.17
C THR A 51 -7.70 -5.68 -2.78
N ALA A 52 -7.70 -5.49 -4.10
CA ALA A 52 -6.60 -4.87 -4.81
C ALA A 52 -7.03 -4.22 -6.14
N VAL A 53 -6.28 -3.20 -6.57
CA VAL A 53 -6.55 -2.38 -7.76
C VAL A 53 -5.27 -2.25 -8.59
N TYR A 54 -5.40 -2.24 -9.92
CA TYR A 54 -4.32 -1.89 -10.85
C TYR A 54 -4.32 -0.37 -11.06
N TYR A 55 -3.16 0.28 -10.86
CA TYR A 55 -2.96 1.69 -11.20
C TYR A 55 -2.38 1.79 -12.62
N ASP A 56 -1.52 2.78 -12.90
CA ASP A 56 -0.87 2.98 -14.20
C ASP A 56 0.08 1.83 -14.61
N PHE A 57 0.33 0.88 -13.70
CA PHE A 57 1.02 -0.38 -13.97
C PHE A 57 0.00 -1.52 -14.04
N GLU A 58 -0.42 -1.87 -15.26
CA GLU A 58 -1.49 -2.85 -15.53
C GLU A 58 -1.22 -4.27 -14.99
N ASP A 59 0.03 -4.58 -14.66
CA ASP A 59 0.51 -5.92 -14.28
C ASP A 59 1.18 -5.94 -12.90
N ILE A 60 0.92 -4.92 -12.09
CA ILE A 60 1.30 -4.90 -10.67
C ILE A 60 0.06 -4.62 -9.84
N LEU A 61 -0.39 -5.65 -9.16
CA LEU A 61 -1.53 -5.57 -8.27
C LEU A 61 -1.15 -4.77 -7.00
N ILE A 62 -1.98 -3.79 -6.61
CA ILE A 62 -1.74 -2.96 -5.42
C ILE A 62 -2.83 -3.21 -4.35
N PRO A 63 -2.48 -3.44 -3.07
CA PRO A 63 -3.46 -3.62 -1.98
C PRO A 63 -4.36 -2.38 -1.80
N MET A 64 -5.66 -2.59 -1.61
CA MET A 64 -6.65 -1.50 -1.47
C MET A 64 -6.53 -0.72 -0.17
N GLU A 65 -5.86 -1.26 0.83
CA GLU A 65 -5.58 -0.60 2.09
C GLU A 65 -4.52 0.50 1.96
N LEU A 66 -3.81 0.54 0.82
CA LEU A 66 -2.81 1.56 0.51
C LEU A 66 -3.41 2.71 -0.30
N LYS A 67 -3.02 3.93 0.03
CA LYS A 67 -3.41 5.15 -0.68
C LYS A 67 -2.19 5.77 -1.37
N VAL A 68 -2.38 6.24 -2.60
CA VAL A 68 -1.32 6.92 -3.37
C VAL A 68 -0.91 8.24 -2.70
N VAL A 69 0.40 8.47 -2.65
CA VAL A 69 1.05 9.69 -2.20
C VAL A 69 1.44 10.47 -3.46
N LYS A 70 0.52 11.36 -3.90
CA LYS A 70 0.59 12.03 -5.21
C LYS A 70 1.87 12.84 -5.40
N ASP A 71 2.34 13.50 -4.35
CA ASP A 71 3.56 14.32 -4.30
C ASP A 71 4.85 13.52 -4.48
N ARG A 72 4.81 12.19 -4.31
CA ARG A 72 5.95 11.29 -4.48
C ARG A 72 5.78 10.31 -5.63
N THR A 73 4.71 10.48 -6.41
CA THR A 73 4.37 9.61 -7.53
C THR A 73 4.68 10.32 -8.84
N VAL A 74 5.44 9.66 -9.70
CA VAL A 74 5.78 10.12 -11.04
C VAL A 74 5.57 8.95 -11.99
N VAL A 75 4.67 9.10 -12.95
CA VAL A 75 4.44 8.08 -13.98
C VAL A 75 4.53 8.75 -15.34
N ILE A 76 5.29 8.12 -16.23
CA ILE A 76 5.50 8.54 -17.62
C ILE A 76 5.01 7.39 -18.49
N SER A 77 4.03 7.67 -19.33
CA SER A 77 3.54 6.71 -20.33
C SER A 77 3.96 7.19 -21.71
N THR A 78 4.62 6.31 -22.45
CA THR A 78 4.98 6.52 -23.86
C THR A 78 4.37 5.40 -24.70
N PRO A 79 4.19 5.58 -26.02
CA PRO A 79 3.69 4.52 -26.88
C PRO A 79 4.54 3.25 -26.75
N GLY A 80 3.95 2.21 -26.17
CA GLY A 80 4.59 0.90 -25.99
C GLY A 80 5.15 0.61 -24.59
N PHE A 81 5.32 1.60 -23.69
CA PHE A 81 5.69 1.33 -22.31
C PHE A 81 5.31 2.44 -21.32
N THR A 82 4.96 2.02 -20.09
CA THR A 82 4.76 2.90 -18.93
C THR A 82 5.90 2.67 -17.93
N SER A 83 6.45 3.75 -17.38
CA SER A 83 7.56 3.71 -16.42
C SER A 83 7.42 4.82 -15.40
N GLY A 84 8.02 4.63 -14.24
CA GLY A 84 7.91 5.60 -13.15
C GLY A 84 7.91 4.95 -11.78
N ILE A 85 7.55 5.75 -10.79
CA ILE A 85 7.48 5.38 -9.39
C ILE A 85 6.09 5.77 -8.87
N ILE A 86 5.38 4.80 -8.30
CA ILE A 86 4.17 5.06 -7.51
C ILE A 86 4.52 4.84 -6.04
N THR A 87 4.31 5.88 -5.23
CA THR A 87 4.45 5.79 -3.79
C THR A 87 3.08 5.67 -3.16
N LEU A 88 2.92 4.68 -2.28
CA LEU A 88 1.70 4.45 -1.54
C LEU A 88 1.99 4.41 -0.04
N LYS A 89 0.96 4.67 0.78
CA LYS A 89 1.03 4.55 2.22
C LYS A 89 -0.22 3.94 2.82
N GLY A 90 -0.08 3.21 3.90
CA GLY A 90 -1.20 2.65 4.66
C GLY A 90 -0.77 2.12 6.02
N ARG A 91 -1.74 1.67 6.82
CA ARG A 91 -1.51 1.05 8.14
C ARG A 91 -1.51 -0.47 8.01
N VAL A 92 -0.65 -0.99 7.14
CA VAL A 92 -0.55 -2.42 6.85
C VAL A 92 0.81 -2.92 7.31
N GLU A 93 0.83 -4.08 7.95
CA GLU A 93 2.07 -4.69 8.42
C GLU A 93 3.03 -4.98 7.25
N ARG A 94 4.30 -4.62 7.40
CA ARG A 94 5.37 -4.84 6.41
C ARG A 94 5.43 -6.29 5.91
N ARG A 95 5.27 -7.27 6.81
CA ARG A 95 5.31 -8.70 6.47
C ARG A 95 4.14 -9.10 5.56
N SER A 96 2.95 -8.57 5.84
CA SER A 96 1.76 -8.79 5.03
C SER A 96 1.94 -8.23 3.62
N LEU A 97 2.51 -7.02 3.50
CA LEU A 97 2.85 -6.42 2.21
C LEU A 97 3.90 -7.23 1.43
N PHE A 98 4.97 -7.67 2.11
CA PHE A 98 5.98 -8.53 1.50
C PHE A 98 5.36 -9.82 0.91
N ASN A 99 4.52 -10.51 1.68
CA ASN A 99 3.86 -11.73 1.23
C ASN A 99 2.91 -11.45 0.06
N PHE A 100 2.17 -10.33 0.13
CA PHE A 100 1.27 -9.91 -0.93
C PHE A 100 2.00 -9.72 -2.25
N PHE A 101 3.08 -8.92 -2.27
CA PHE A 101 3.84 -8.67 -3.50
C PHE A 101 4.57 -9.92 -3.96
N SER A 102 5.18 -10.70 -3.06
CA SER A 102 5.88 -11.93 -3.42
C SER A 102 4.95 -12.91 -4.14
N ASN A 103 3.70 -13.03 -3.69
CA ASN A 103 2.74 -13.95 -4.28
C ASN A 103 2.13 -13.42 -5.58
N ASN A 104 1.66 -12.17 -5.59
CA ASN A 104 0.95 -11.64 -6.76
C ASN A 104 1.89 -11.35 -7.94
N MET A 105 3.11 -10.87 -7.68
CA MET A 105 4.09 -10.67 -8.76
C MET A 105 4.41 -11.99 -9.47
N GLN A 106 4.65 -13.08 -8.73
CA GLN A 106 4.90 -14.39 -9.33
C GLN A 106 3.69 -14.93 -10.10
N LYS A 107 2.46 -14.73 -9.58
CA LYS A 107 1.22 -15.08 -10.30
C LYS A 107 1.07 -14.33 -11.62
N ASP A 108 1.54 -13.08 -11.66
CA ASP A 108 1.53 -12.24 -12.86
C ASP A 108 2.79 -12.42 -13.74
N ASN A 109 3.46 -13.58 -13.60
CA ASN A 109 4.62 -14.01 -14.38
C ASN A 109 5.85 -13.11 -14.24
N TRP A 110 6.04 -12.48 -13.09
CA TRP A 110 7.29 -11.81 -12.76
C TRP A 110 8.29 -12.78 -12.12
N ASN A 111 9.52 -12.79 -12.63
CA ASN A 111 10.62 -13.55 -12.04
C ASN A 111 11.21 -12.80 -10.85
N VAL A 112 11.47 -13.51 -9.76
CA VAL A 112 12.16 -12.94 -8.59
C VAL A 112 13.64 -12.85 -8.89
N ILE A 113 14.20 -11.63 -8.87
CA ILE A 113 15.64 -11.39 -9.04
C ILE A 113 16.32 -11.28 -7.68
N SER A 114 15.72 -10.53 -6.74
CA SER A 114 16.29 -10.35 -5.40
C SER A 114 15.23 -9.97 -4.39
N GLN A 115 15.46 -10.35 -3.12
CA GLN A 115 14.66 -9.94 -1.97
C GLN A 115 15.59 -9.66 -0.80
N ILE A 116 15.72 -8.39 -0.44
CA ILE A 116 16.60 -7.90 0.62
C ILE A 116 15.72 -7.42 1.77
N LYS A 117 16.03 -7.87 2.98
CA LYS A 117 15.30 -7.51 4.21
C LYS A 117 16.26 -6.90 5.21
N SER A 118 15.90 -5.74 5.73
CA SER A 118 16.59 -5.07 6.83
C SER A 118 15.58 -4.61 7.88
N PRO A 119 16.03 -4.20 9.09
CA PRO A 119 15.15 -3.57 10.06
C PRO A 119 14.45 -2.36 9.45
N GLY A 120 13.12 -2.40 9.41
CA GLY A 120 12.28 -1.31 8.89
C GLY A 120 12.20 -1.18 7.37
N THR A 121 13.03 -1.86 6.58
CA THR A 121 13.00 -1.76 5.10
C THR A 121 13.09 -3.13 4.42
N THR A 122 12.31 -3.32 3.37
CA THR A 122 12.38 -4.49 2.48
C THR A 122 12.45 -4.03 1.04
N ILE A 123 13.37 -4.57 0.25
CA ILE A 123 13.50 -4.30 -1.18
C ILE A 123 13.28 -5.61 -1.94
N MET A 124 12.44 -5.58 -2.96
CA MET A 124 12.13 -6.73 -3.81
C MET A 124 12.32 -6.32 -5.26
N VAL A 125 13.13 -7.08 -5.99
CA VAL A 125 13.44 -6.83 -7.40
C VAL A 125 12.85 -7.96 -8.23
N PHE A 126 12.08 -7.60 -9.23
CA PHE A 126 11.38 -8.50 -10.13
C PHE A 126 11.66 -8.15 -11.59
N GLN A 127 11.63 -9.14 -12.47
CA GLN A 127 11.90 -8.95 -13.89
C GLN A 127 10.93 -9.72 -14.78
N LYS A 128 10.51 -9.07 -15.87
CA LYS A 128 9.92 -9.64 -17.07
C LYS A 128 10.86 -9.42 -18.26
N THR A 129 10.55 -10.02 -19.39
CA THR A 129 11.37 -9.95 -20.61
C THR A 129 11.75 -8.52 -21.01
N SER A 130 10.83 -7.56 -20.86
CA SER A 130 11.01 -6.17 -21.33
C SER A 130 11.07 -5.12 -20.23
N ARG A 131 10.92 -5.49 -18.95
CA ARG A 131 10.83 -4.53 -17.84
C ARG A 131 11.22 -5.11 -16.50
N THR A 132 11.74 -4.24 -15.65
CA THR A 132 12.11 -4.52 -14.27
C THR A 132 11.20 -3.74 -13.34
N ALA A 133 10.81 -4.35 -12.23
CA ALA A 133 10.10 -3.70 -11.14
C ALA A 133 10.90 -3.79 -9.85
N VAL A 134 10.95 -2.69 -9.12
CA VAL A 134 11.55 -2.60 -7.78
C VAL A 134 10.47 -2.16 -6.81
N ILE A 135 10.23 -2.97 -5.80
CA ILE A 135 9.26 -2.70 -4.75
C ILE A 135 10.02 -2.48 -3.45
N THR A 136 9.93 -1.28 -2.89
CA THR A 136 10.52 -0.94 -1.60
C THR A 136 9.41 -0.74 -0.58
N ILE A 137 9.46 -1.48 0.52
CA ILE A 137 8.52 -1.36 1.64
C ILE A 137 9.27 -0.77 2.82
N ARG A 138 8.86 0.39 3.31
CA ARG A 138 9.44 1.07 4.48
C ARG A 138 8.41 1.18 5.58
N ASP A 139 8.75 0.70 6.76
CA ASP A 139 7.93 0.81 7.95
C ASP A 139 8.37 2.02 8.77
N GLU A 140 7.52 3.03 8.83
CA GLU A 140 7.73 4.26 9.60
C GLU A 140 6.77 4.30 10.80
N GLN A 141 6.96 5.27 11.70
CA GLN A 141 6.25 5.34 12.98
C GLN A 141 4.71 5.32 12.86
N LEU A 142 4.14 5.89 11.79
CA LEU A 142 2.69 6.04 11.64
C LEU A 142 2.11 5.21 10.49
N TYR A 143 2.90 4.98 9.45
CA TYR A 143 2.49 4.35 8.21
C TYR A 143 3.61 3.46 7.66
N THR A 144 3.19 2.45 6.93
CA THR A 144 4.07 1.71 6.04
C THR A 144 3.95 2.31 4.64
N TYR A 145 5.08 2.67 4.06
CA TYR A 145 5.20 3.17 2.70
C TYR A 145 5.61 2.05 1.76
N VAL A 146 5.06 2.07 0.56
CA VAL A 146 5.44 1.19 -0.54
C VAL A 146 5.79 2.06 -1.74
N GLU A 147 7.00 1.91 -2.26
CA GLU A 147 7.42 2.52 -3.52
C GLU A 147 7.51 1.42 -4.56
N VAL A 148 6.71 1.53 -5.62
CA VAL A 148 6.73 0.62 -6.77
C VAL A 148 7.34 1.38 -7.94
N GLY A 149 8.59 1.07 -8.25
CA GLY A 149 9.30 1.58 -9.42
C GLY A 149 9.25 0.58 -10.56
N VAL A 150 8.95 1.04 -11.76
CA VAL A 150 8.95 0.25 -12.99
C VAL A 150 9.76 0.98 -14.06
N ALA A 151 10.66 0.25 -14.70
CA ALA A 151 11.42 0.75 -15.83
C ALA A 151 11.56 -0.34 -16.92
N PRO A 152 11.75 0.04 -18.20
CA PRO A 152 12.03 -0.92 -19.25
C PRO A 152 13.40 -1.55 -18.97
N THR A 153 13.52 -2.85 -19.23
CA THR A 153 14.81 -3.51 -19.20
C THR A 153 15.46 -3.23 -20.54
N VAL A 154 16.51 -2.41 -20.56
CA VAL A 154 17.41 -2.41 -21.71
C VAL A 154 18.03 -3.80 -21.77
N ALA A 155 17.77 -4.55 -22.83
CA ALA A 155 18.51 -5.77 -23.14
C ALA A 155 19.93 -5.37 -23.61
N GLY A 156 20.65 -4.67 -22.74
CA GLY A 156 22.09 -4.55 -22.80
C GLY A 156 22.61 -5.64 -21.88
N GLU A 157 23.49 -6.46 -22.40
CA GLU A 157 24.33 -7.41 -21.68
C GLU A 157 24.62 -6.90 -20.27
N THR A 158 24.57 -7.78 -19.26
CA THR A 158 25.00 -7.51 -17.89
C THR A 158 26.45 -7.05 -17.88
N GLY A 159 26.66 -5.79 -18.22
CA GLY A 159 27.87 -5.04 -18.14
C GLY A 159 27.79 -4.23 -16.88
N LEU A 160 28.25 -4.84 -15.79
CA LEU A 160 29.22 -4.14 -14.94
C LEU A 160 30.51 -3.95 -15.77
N SER A 161 30.39 -3.38 -16.97
CA SER A 161 31.50 -3.01 -17.82
C SER A 161 31.96 -1.66 -17.30
N GLY A 162 33.26 -1.61 -17.03
CA GLY A 162 33.91 -0.55 -16.29
C GLY A 162 33.51 0.84 -16.77
N SER A 163 33.44 1.73 -15.78
CA SER A 163 33.69 3.15 -15.92
C SER A 163 34.42 3.53 -17.22
N SER A 164 33.71 4.09 -18.19
CA SER A 164 34.29 5.08 -19.09
C SER A 164 34.13 6.45 -18.43
N LEU A 165 34.94 6.68 -17.41
CA LEU A 165 35.34 8.01 -16.99
C LEU A 165 36.81 8.14 -17.34
N LEU A 166 37.15 9.20 -18.08
CA LEU A 166 38.48 9.59 -18.58
C LEU A 166 38.91 8.71 -19.77
N GLU A 167 38.93 9.18 -21.02
CA GLU A 167 39.63 10.34 -21.57
C GLU A 167 38.89 10.96 -22.77
#